data_AF-A0A7R7XK80-F1
#
_entry.id   AF-A0A7R7XK80-F1
#
_cell.length_a   1.000
_cell.length_b   1.000
_cell.length_c   1.000
_cell.angle_alpha   90.00
_cell.angle_beta   90.00
_cell.angle_gamma   90.00
#
_symmetry.space_group_name_H-M   'P 1'
#
loop_
_entity.id
_entity.type
_entity.pdbx_description
1 polymer ?
#
loop_
_entity_poly.entity_id
_entity_poly.type
_entity_poly.pdbx_seq_one_letter_code
_entity_poly.pdbx_strand_id
1 'polypeptide(L)'
;MGSNEPQDPFAATASFEIFDIPDSRVVHDKAFPLGVKTTEGATFTDVDAAIKHLEPLIDEGIFNTLLTQHGAILFRGLPIRTAEDLSKFTEAFKFPQPHQEVGLSGKRTTLGGNVKTANEEPPNVKFYYHNEYGRSAHFPGIVFFFSQKVPEQGGQTPLLSTVELYDRIREELPEFVDTLIEKGIIGRQYYPAKEDPESLTIGWNWQDSYGFTISQGDSLATKRDKVEQVLKTHLQADAEWQPNGALHVLQRLPAFRRIESTGQIVPFNGLGGVYGRQRDRKALAPPWKGVDGGIHLPTTYGDGSEIPREYLERLLQISDEIGFLVPWEEGDVALVDNYTVQHARSPWVGERSLLVSLWDGHEKFVSV
;
A
#
# COMPACT_ATOMS: atom_id res chain seq x y z
N MET A 1 7.44 -12.79 -35.48
CA MET A 1 8.76 -12.17 -35.23
C MET A 1 9.08 -12.42 -33.77
N GLY A 2 10.32 -12.81 -33.47
CA GLY A 2 10.76 -13.58 -32.29
C GLY A 2 9.98 -13.43 -30.99
N SER A 3 9.52 -14.55 -30.46
CA SER A 3 9.19 -14.73 -29.05
C SER A 3 10.45 -14.49 -28.22
N ASN A 4 10.70 -13.24 -27.82
CA ASN A 4 11.61 -12.95 -26.71
C ASN A 4 10.87 -13.35 -25.43
N GLU A 5 10.88 -14.64 -25.10
CA GLU A 5 10.84 -15.00 -23.68
C GLU A 5 11.99 -14.22 -23.02
N PRO A 6 11.74 -13.47 -21.93
CA PRO A 6 12.84 -12.86 -21.21
C PRO A 6 13.78 -13.99 -20.79
N GLN A 7 15.01 -13.97 -21.28
CA GLN A 7 16.07 -14.81 -20.70
C GLN A 7 16.08 -14.54 -19.21
N ASP A 8 16.15 -15.60 -18.40
CA ASP A 8 16.34 -15.51 -16.96
C ASP A 8 17.48 -14.52 -16.68
N PRO A 9 17.20 -13.32 -16.13
CA PRO A 9 18.21 -12.29 -15.95
C PRO A 9 19.25 -12.70 -14.90
N PHE A 10 18.95 -13.73 -14.10
CA PHE A 10 19.86 -14.25 -13.08
C PHE A 10 20.82 -15.31 -13.63
N ALA A 11 20.65 -15.77 -14.89
CA ALA A 11 21.52 -16.77 -15.50
C ALA A 11 23.01 -16.34 -15.53
N ALA A 12 23.29 -15.04 -15.63
CA ALA A 12 24.65 -14.50 -15.65
C ALA A 12 25.28 -14.35 -14.26
N THR A 13 24.49 -14.23 -13.18
CA THR A 13 25.01 -14.02 -11.83
C THR A 13 25.29 -15.33 -11.10
N ALA A 14 24.70 -16.45 -11.54
CA ALA A 14 24.84 -17.82 -11.00
C ALA A 14 24.56 -17.97 -9.48
N SER A 15 24.20 -16.88 -8.82
CA SER A 15 24.04 -16.76 -7.36
C SER A 15 22.56 -16.64 -6.97
N PHE A 16 21.71 -16.33 -7.95
CA PHE A 16 20.28 -16.21 -7.83
C PHE A 16 19.60 -17.03 -8.93
N GLU A 17 18.40 -17.51 -8.63
CA GLU A 17 17.54 -18.21 -9.57
C GLU A 17 16.07 -17.86 -9.32
N ILE A 18 15.25 -17.99 -10.36
CA ILE A 18 13.80 -17.90 -10.23
C ILE A 18 13.30 -19.16 -9.55
N PHE A 19 12.29 -19.02 -8.67
CA PHE A 19 11.62 -20.17 -8.08
C PHE A 19 10.10 -20.03 -8.12
N ASP A 20 9.43 -21.17 -8.23
CA ASP A 20 7.98 -21.24 -8.16
C ASP A 20 7.51 -21.02 -6.72
N ILE A 21 6.64 -20.03 -6.55
CA ILE A 21 6.00 -19.77 -5.26
C ILE A 21 4.70 -20.59 -5.21
N PRO A 22 4.52 -21.48 -4.22
CA PRO A 22 3.29 -22.24 -4.07
C PRO A 22 2.07 -21.33 -4.03
N ASP A 23 1.01 -21.74 -4.73
CA ASP A 23 -0.27 -21.03 -4.83
C ASP A 23 -0.21 -19.62 -5.43
N SER A 24 0.93 -19.24 -6.03
CA SER A 24 1.06 -17.98 -6.77
C SER A 24 0.15 -17.94 -7.99
N ARG A 25 -0.11 -16.73 -8.49
CA ARG A 25 -1.03 -16.50 -9.60
C ARG A 25 -0.27 -16.27 -10.89
N VAL A 26 -1.00 -16.32 -12.01
CA VAL A 26 -0.52 -15.88 -13.32
C VAL A 26 -1.43 -14.77 -13.80
N VAL A 27 -0.86 -13.59 -14.04
CA VAL A 27 -1.57 -12.40 -14.53
C VAL A 27 -0.94 -11.98 -15.84
N HIS A 28 -1.73 -11.95 -16.92
CA HIS A 28 -1.25 -11.63 -18.28
C HIS A 28 -0.01 -12.44 -18.68
N ASP A 29 -0.05 -13.76 -18.46
CA ASP A 29 1.04 -14.71 -18.73
C ASP A 29 2.33 -14.48 -17.91
N LYS A 30 2.26 -13.73 -16.81
CA LYS A 30 3.37 -13.47 -15.87
C LYS A 30 3.06 -13.99 -14.48
N ALA A 31 4.05 -14.62 -13.84
CA ALA A 31 3.94 -15.05 -12.45
C ALA A 31 3.70 -13.86 -11.51
N PHE A 32 2.82 -14.02 -10.54
CA PHE A 32 2.48 -13.01 -9.54
C PHE A 32 2.42 -13.64 -8.14
N PRO A 33 3.37 -13.33 -7.25
CA PRO A 33 4.62 -12.58 -7.47
C PRO A 33 5.68 -13.41 -8.20
N LEU A 34 6.76 -12.77 -8.66
CA LEU A 34 7.97 -13.45 -9.12
C LEU A 34 8.82 -13.88 -7.92
N GLY A 35 9.18 -15.16 -7.83
CA GLY A 35 10.13 -15.65 -6.83
C GLY A 35 11.57 -15.53 -7.29
N VAL A 36 12.43 -14.94 -6.46
CA VAL A 36 13.89 -14.90 -6.65
C VAL A 36 14.54 -15.45 -5.39
N LYS A 37 15.37 -16.47 -5.50
CA LYS A 37 16.09 -17.04 -4.36
C LYS A 37 17.57 -17.22 -4.66
N THR A 38 18.37 -17.40 -3.62
CA THR A 38 19.77 -17.80 -3.78
C THR A 38 19.87 -19.23 -4.35
N THR A 39 20.81 -19.46 -5.26
CA THR A 39 21.05 -20.81 -5.81
C THR A 39 21.57 -21.77 -4.73
N GLU A 40 21.36 -23.07 -4.94
CA GLU A 40 21.86 -24.10 -4.03
C GLU A 40 23.38 -24.00 -3.86
N GLY A 41 23.85 -23.81 -2.62
CA GLY A 41 25.26 -23.65 -2.29
C GLY A 41 25.78 -22.20 -2.36
N ALA A 42 25.01 -21.25 -2.87
CA ALA A 42 25.34 -19.84 -2.72
C ALA A 42 25.17 -19.43 -1.25
N THR A 43 26.22 -18.86 -0.67
CA THR A 43 26.21 -18.35 0.70
C THR A 43 26.87 -16.98 0.73
N PHE A 44 26.23 -16.04 1.43
CA PHE A 44 26.72 -14.69 1.60
C PHE A 44 27.06 -14.47 3.07
N THR A 45 28.18 -13.81 3.35
CA THR A 45 28.61 -13.50 4.72
C THR A 45 27.66 -12.51 5.40
N ASP A 46 27.14 -11.57 4.63
CA ASP A 46 26.31 -10.45 5.06
C ASP A 46 25.50 -9.91 3.86
N VAL A 47 24.64 -8.92 4.13
CA VAL A 47 23.79 -8.31 3.11
C VAL A 47 24.60 -7.56 2.06
N ASP A 48 25.73 -6.95 2.42
CA ASP A 48 26.58 -6.19 1.50
C ASP A 48 27.19 -7.11 0.43
N ALA A 49 27.61 -8.32 0.83
CA ALA A 49 28.07 -9.35 -0.09
C ALA A 49 26.96 -9.82 -1.05
N ALA A 50 25.73 -9.98 -0.57
CA ALA A 50 24.60 -10.35 -1.43
C ALA A 50 24.23 -9.22 -2.41
N ILE A 51 24.19 -7.97 -1.93
CA ILE A 51 23.92 -6.77 -2.73
C ILE A 51 24.91 -6.68 -3.90
N LYS A 52 26.20 -6.92 -3.68
CA LYS A 52 27.22 -6.88 -4.73
C LYS A 52 26.92 -7.79 -5.94
N HIS A 53 26.22 -8.91 -5.72
CA HIS A 53 25.81 -9.82 -6.79
C HIS A 53 24.55 -9.34 -7.52
N LEU A 54 23.73 -8.51 -6.86
CA LEU A 54 22.53 -7.90 -7.44
C LEU A 54 22.81 -6.55 -8.11
N GLU A 55 23.85 -5.83 -7.68
CA GLU A 55 24.23 -4.49 -8.15
C GLU A 55 24.24 -4.35 -9.68
N PRO A 56 24.83 -5.27 -10.47
CA PRO A 56 24.78 -5.14 -11.93
C PRO A 56 23.35 -5.15 -12.49
N LEU A 57 22.49 -6.02 -11.97
CA LEU A 57 21.09 -6.12 -12.39
C LEU A 57 20.28 -4.89 -11.94
N ILE A 58 20.60 -4.36 -10.77
CA ILE A 58 20.02 -3.11 -10.27
C ILE A 58 20.41 -1.94 -11.18
N ASP A 59 21.70 -1.80 -11.50
CA ASP A 59 22.24 -0.71 -12.31
C ASP A 59 21.72 -0.76 -13.76
N GLU A 60 21.46 -1.95 -14.28
CA GLU A 60 20.84 -2.16 -15.59
C GLU A 60 19.30 -1.95 -15.57
N GLY A 61 18.69 -1.70 -14.41
CA GLY A 61 17.25 -1.46 -14.27
C GLY A 61 16.39 -2.72 -14.43
N ILE A 62 16.98 -3.91 -14.27
CA ILE A 62 16.28 -5.20 -14.40
C ILE A 62 15.13 -5.28 -13.41
N PHE A 63 15.32 -4.85 -12.16
CA PHE A 63 14.27 -4.92 -11.14
C PHE A 63 13.08 -4.00 -11.42
N ASN A 64 13.29 -2.85 -12.09
CA ASN A 64 12.17 -2.03 -12.57
C ASN A 64 11.38 -2.78 -13.64
N THR A 65 12.07 -3.41 -14.59
CA THR A 65 11.42 -4.22 -15.64
C THR A 65 10.65 -5.39 -15.05
N LEU A 66 11.24 -6.12 -14.09
CA LEU A 66 10.58 -7.23 -13.41
C LEU A 66 9.39 -6.76 -12.59
N LEU A 67 9.48 -5.61 -11.90
CA LEU A 67 8.35 -5.02 -11.19
C LEU A 67 7.21 -4.65 -12.14
N THR A 68 7.49 -3.98 -13.25
CA THR A 68 6.48 -3.65 -14.27
C THR A 68 5.78 -4.89 -14.82
N GLN A 69 6.49 -6.02 -14.95
CA GLN A 69 5.93 -7.27 -15.48
C GLN A 69 5.17 -8.10 -14.45
N HIS A 70 5.66 -8.15 -13.21
CA HIS A 70 5.21 -9.10 -12.20
C HIS A 70 4.50 -8.44 -11.02
N GLY A 71 4.49 -7.12 -10.91
CA GLY A 71 3.92 -6.33 -9.82
C GLY A 71 4.62 -6.49 -8.46
N ALA A 72 5.14 -7.66 -8.14
CA ALA A 72 5.88 -7.93 -6.92
C ALA A 72 6.94 -9.01 -7.12
N ILE A 73 8.03 -8.88 -6.37
CA ILE A 73 9.17 -9.80 -6.35
C ILE A 73 9.40 -10.26 -4.92
N LEU A 74 9.42 -11.57 -4.67
CA LEU A 74 9.74 -12.16 -3.38
C LEU A 74 11.20 -12.67 -3.40
N PHE A 75 12.05 -12.07 -2.58
CA PHE A 75 13.42 -12.48 -2.36
C PHE A 75 13.53 -13.46 -1.19
N ARG A 76 14.21 -14.58 -1.40
CA ARG A 76 14.44 -15.63 -0.39
C ARG A 76 15.91 -16.05 -0.31
N GLY A 77 16.37 -16.40 0.90
CA GLY A 77 17.73 -16.89 1.15
C GLY A 77 18.79 -15.80 1.31
N LEU A 78 18.40 -14.52 1.37
CA LEU A 78 19.30 -13.41 1.64
C LEU A 78 19.64 -13.35 3.15
N PRO A 79 20.87 -12.92 3.54
CA PRO A 79 21.27 -12.82 4.93
C PRO A 79 20.73 -11.54 5.63
N ILE A 80 19.45 -11.21 5.44
CA ILE A 80 18.79 -10.02 6.01
C ILE A 80 18.11 -10.43 7.32
N ARG A 81 18.55 -9.84 8.44
CA ARG A 81 18.05 -10.21 9.79
C ARG A 81 17.55 -9.03 10.61
N THR A 82 18.02 -7.83 10.29
CA THR A 82 17.79 -6.62 11.08
C THR A 82 17.19 -5.49 10.24
N ALA A 83 16.70 -4.45 10.91
CA ALA A 83 16.28 -3.21 10.25
C ALA A 83 17.43 -2.54 9.49
N GLU A 84 18.68 -2.66 9.98
CA GLU A 84 19.87 -2.12 9.31
C GLU A 84 20.17 -2.88 8.02
N ASP A 85 20.08 -4.22 8.05
CA ASP A 85 20.27 -5.03 6.84
C ASP A 85 19.22 -4.68 5.77
N LEU A 86 17.97 -4.49 6.20
CA LEU A 86 16.90 -4.06 5.29
C LEU A 86 17.17 -2.66 4.73
N SER A 87 17.61 -1.70 5.56
CA SER A 87 17.95 -0.34 5.11
C SER A 87 18.96 -0.41 3.97
N LYS A 88 20.09 -1.12 4.18
CA LYS A 88 21.13 -1.33 3.16
C LYS A 88 20.59 -1.98 1.89
N PHE A 89 19.80 -3.05 2.05
CA PHE A 89 19.21 -3.76 0.91
C PHE A 89 18.30 -2.85 0.08
N THR A 90 17.43 -2.07 0.71
CA THR A 90 16.52 -1.18 -0.01
C THR A 90 17.22 0.00 -0.67
N GLU A 91 18.26 0.56 -0.03
CA GLU A 91 19.07 1.64 -0.58
C GLU A 91 19.83 1.22 -1.85
N ALA A 92 20.21 -0.05 -1.96
CA ALA A 92 20.90 -0.58 -3.13
C ALA A 92 20.11 -0.40 -4.42
N PHE A 93 18.77 -0.44 -4.38
CA PHE A 93 17.89 -0.31 -5.56
C PHE A 93 17.86 1.09 -6.19
N LYS A 94 18.43 2.11 -5.52
CA LYS A 94 18.57 3.48 -6.05
C LYS A 94 17.24 4.10 -6.55
N PHE A 95 16.12 3.77 -5.89
CA PHE A 95 14.87 4.48 -6.09
C PHE A 95 15.02 5.97 -5.71
N PRO A 96 14.22 6.89 -6.29
CA PRO A 96 14.49 8.33 -6.23
C PRO A 96 14.78 8.87 -4.82
N GLN A 97 13.95 8.53 -3.84
CA GLN A 97 14.13 8.88 -2.43
C GLN A 97 13.19 8.06 -1.53
N PRO A 98 13.52 7.89 -0.24
CA PRO A 98 12.57 7.40 0.75
C PRO A 98 11.32 8.28 0.78
N HIS A 99 10.15 7.66 0.77
CA HIS A 99 8.89 8.38 0.69
C HIS A 99 8.65 9.21 1.96
N GLN A 100 8.35 10.51 1.77
CA GLN A 100 7.95 11.36 2.88
C GLN A 100 6.47 11.15 3.19
N GLU A 101 6.21 10.53 4.33
CA GLU A 101 4.86 10.27 4.82
C GLU A 101 4.18 11.56 5.32
N VAL A 102 3.04 11.92 4.72
CA VAL A 102 2.21 13.07 5.12
C VAL A 102 0.82 12.59 5.51
N GLY A 103 0.28 13.06 6.64
CA GLY A 103 -1.09 12.74 7.06
C GLY A 103 -1.25 11.45 7.85
N LEU A 104 -0.15 10.79 8.25
CA LEU A 104 -0.17 9.69 9.21
C LEU A 104 0.06 10.17 10.63
N SER A 105 -0.67 9.55 11.55
CA SER A 105 -0.66 9.86 12.99
C SER A 105 -0.53 8.61 13.86
N GLY A 106 -0.21 7.46 13.26
CA GLY A 106 0.31 6.32 14.01
C GLY A 106 1.76 6.58 14.40
N LYS A 107 2.12 6.38 15.67
CA LYS A 107 3.52 6.43 16.14
C LYS A 107 4.30 5.27 15.52
N ARG A 108 4.77 5.40 14.28
CA ARG A 108 5.74 4.46 13.70
C ARG A 108 7.09 4.75 14.36
N THR A 109 7.63 3.77 15.06
CA THR A 109 9.00 3.86 15.58
C THR A 109 9.94 3.63 14.42
N THR A 110 10.65 4.67 13.98
CA THR A 110 11.78 4.50 13.05
C THR A 110 12.84 3.66 13.75
N LEU A 111 13.09 2.47 13.23
CA LEU A 111 14.06 1.53 13.82
C LEU A 111 15.49 1.75 13.28
N GLY A 112 15.61 2.52 12.18
CA GLY A 112 16.87 2.91 11.55
C GLY A 112 16.62 3.33 10.09
N GLY A 113 17.35 4.35 9.62
CA GLY A 113 17.29 4.81 8.22
C GLY A 113 15.86 5.05 7.71
N ASN A 114 15.53 4.34 6.62
CA ASN A 114 14.25 4.36 5.91
C ASN A 114 13.33 3.17 6.28
N VAL A 115 13.57 2.50 7.42
CA VAL A 115 12.85 1.29 7.85
C VAL A 115 12.01 1.56 9.10
N LYS A 116 10.79 1.03 9.09
CA LYS A 116 9.78 1.21 10.14
C LYS A 116 9.07 -0.11 10.45
N THR A 117 8.46 -0.22 11.63
CA THR A 117 7.50 -1.30 11.88
C THR A 117 6.24 -1.09 11.04
N ALA A 118 5.68 -2.16 10.48
CA ALA A 118 4.34 -2.09 9.88
C ALA A 118 3.30 -1.81 10.98
N ASN A 119 2.21 -1.10 10.67
CA ASN A 119 1.19 -0.72 11.66
C ASN A 119 0.71 -1.92 12.50
N GLU A 120 0.92 -1.83 13.82
CA GLU A 120 0.65 -2.87 14.81
C GLU A 120 -0.78 -2.76 15.39
N GLU A 121 -1.79 -2.59 14.54
CA GLU A 121 -3.18 -2.82 14.99
C GLU A 121 -3.30 -4.25 15.58
N PRO A 122 -4.22 -4.51 16.52
CA PRO A 122 -4.31 -5.78 17.22
C PRO A 122 -4.29 -7.01 16.27
N PRO A 123 -3.69 -8.14 16.68
CA PRO A 123 -3.50 -9.33 15.83
C PRO A 123 -4.77 -9.92 15.22
N ASN A 124 -5.93 -9.63 15.81
CA ASN A 124 -7.24 -10.12 15.36
C ASN A 124 -7.91 -9.22 14.31
N VAL A 125 -7.34 -8.05 13.98
CA VAL A 125 -7.94 -7.10 13.03
C VAL A 125 -7.46 -7.41 11.60
N LYS A 126 -8.39 -7.81 10.73
CA LYS A 126 -8.17 -7.92 9.27
C LYS A 126 -7.94 -6.52 8.68
N PHE A 127 -6.91 -6.38 7.84
CA PHE A 127 -6.83 -5.24 6.94
C PHE A 127 -7.24 -5.71 5.55
N TYR A 128 -8.15 -4.96 4.94
CA TYR A 128 -8.60 -5.19 3.58
C TYR A 128 -7.51 -4.82 2.57
N TYR A 129 -7.64 -5.34 1.36
CA TYR A 129 -6.75 -4.99 0.24
C TYR A 129 -6.77 -3.48 -0.02
N HIS A 130 -5.58 -2.89 -0.11
CA HIS A 130 -5.38 -1.48 -0.39
C HIS A 130 -4.01 -1.24 -1.02
N ASN A 131 -3.90 -0.17 -1.79
CA ASN A 131 -2.61 0.40 -2.14
C ASN A 131 -2.14 1.25 -0.95
N GLU A 132 -0.83 1.25 -0.67
CA GLU A 132 -0.26 2.11 0.38
C GLU A 132 -0.54 3.57 -0.02
N TYR A 133 -1.15 4.35 0.86
CA TYR A 133 -1.67 5.69 0.54
C TYR A 133 -2.66 5.75 -0.64
N GLY A 134 -3.40 4.69 -0.94
CA GLY A 134 -4.40 4.66 -2.02
C GLY A 134 -5.52 5.72 -1.92
N ARG A 135 -5.67 6.38 -0.78
CA ARG A 135 -6.61 7.49 -0.59
C ARG A 135 -6.00 8.87 -0.87
N SER A 136 -4.72 8.94 -1.21
CA SER A 136 -3.93 10.16 -1.33
C SER A 136 -3.45 10.43 -2.76
N ALA A 137 -3.25 11.72 -3.09
CA ALA A 137 -2.53 12.12 -4.31
C ALA A 137 -0.99 12.01 -4.14
N HIS A 138 -0.51 11.93 -2.91
CA HIS A 138 0.89 11.71 -2.54
C HIS A 138 1.03 10.34 -1.89
N PHE A 139 1.73 9.43 -2.58
CA PHE A 139 1.82 8.02 -2.23
C PHE A 139 3.21 7.47 -2.61
N PRO A 140 3.73 6.45 -1.91
CA PRO A 140 4.94 5.76 -2.33
C PRO A 140 4.64 4.94 -3.58
N GLY A 141 5.58 4.88 -4.51
CA GLY A 141 5.44 3.98 -5.66
C GLY A 141 5.95 2.59 -5.39
N ILE A 142 6.85 2.44 -4.40
CA ILE A 142 7.50 1.18 -4.05
C ILE A 142 7.32 0.92 -2.56
N VAL A 143 7.01 -0.34 -2.24
CA VAL A 143 6.91 -0.83 -0.86
C VAL A 143 7.79 -2.06 -0.70
N PHE A 144 8.65 -2.06 0.31
CA PHE A 144 9.34 -3.27 0.76
C PHE A 144 8.69 -3.80 2.03
N PHE A 145 8.44 -5.11 2.07
CA PHE A 145 8.05 -5.84 3.28
C PHE A 145 9.14 -6.83 3.65
N PHE A 146 9.58 -6.80 4.90
CA PHE A 146 10.58 -7.72 5.43
C PHE A 146 10.01 -8.58 6.54
N SER A 147 9.99 -9.89 6.32
CA SER A 147 9.57 -10.91 7.28
C SER A 147 10.68 -11.16 8.30
N GLN A 148 10.75 -10.31 9.33
CA GLN A 148 11.73 -10.45 10.40
C GLN A 148 11.39 -11.62 11.33
N LYS A 149 10.09 -11.84 11.59
CA LYS A 149 9.60 -12.97 12.38
C LYS A 149 8.25 -13.45 11.86
N VAL A 150 8.19 -14.72 11.49
CA VAL A 150 6.97 -15.38 11.01
C VAL A 150 6.16 -15.87 12.22
N PRO A 151 4.84 -15.56 12.30
CA PRO A 151 4.00 -16.02 13.40
C PRO A 151 3.73 -17.53 13.33
N GLU A 152 3.27 -18.09 14.43
CA GLU A 152 2.91 -19.51 14.52
C GLU A 152 1.79 -19.89 13.55
N GLN A 153 0.83 -18.99 13.37
CA GLN A 153 -0.32 -19.18 12.48
C GLN A 153 -0.76 -17.86 11.85
N GLY A 154 -1.13 -17.89 10.56
CA GLY A 154 -1.67 -16.74 9.84
C GLY A 154 -0.65 -15.63 9.62
N GLY A 155 -1.09 -14.37 9.69
CA GLY A 155 -0.21 -13.18 9.64
C GLY A 155 0.52 -12.94 8.33
N GLN A 156 0.19 -13.73 7.31
CA GLN A 156 0.63 -13.50 5.94
C GLN A 156 0.18 -12.11 5.48
N THR A 157 0.94 -11.54 4.56
CA THR A 157 0.59 -10.32 3.85
C THR A 157 -0.08 -10.76 2.57
N PRO A 158 -1.43 -10.75 2.47
CA PRO A 158 -2.07 -11.09 1.23
C PRO A 158 -1.77 -10.02 0.19
N LEU A 159 -1.41 -10.42 -1.02
CA LEU A 159 -1.21 -9.55 -2.18
C LEU A 159 -2.29 -9.79 -3.22
N LEU A 160 -2.58 -8.77 -4.01
CA LEU A 160 -3.56 -8.80 -5.09
C LEU A 160 -3.05 -7.94 -6.23
N SER A 161 -3.08 -8.46 -7.46
CA SER A 161 -2.79 -7.68 -8.65
C SER A 161 -3.99 -6.80 -9.01
N THR A 162 -3.78 -5.48 -9.06
CA THR A 162 -4.82 -4.54 -9.49
C THR A 162 -5.09 -4.62 -10.99
N VAL A 163 -4.15 -5.16 -11.76
CA VAL A 163 -4.36 -5.48 -13.19
C VAL A 163 -5.40 -6.58 -13.33
N GLU A 164 -5.23 -7.71 -12.62
CA GLU A 164 -6.23 -8.79 -12.60
C GLU A 164 -7.57 -8.30 -12.01
N LEU A 165 -7.52 -7.47 -10.95
CA LEU A 165 -8.72 -6.89 -10.37
C LEU A 165 -9.49 -6.04 -11.37
N TYR A 166 -8.80 -5.20 -12.14
CA TYR A 166 -9.41 -4.38 -13.17
C TYR A 166 -10.10 -5.23 -14.24
N ASP A 167 -9.44 -6.28 -14.73
CA ASP A 167 -10.02 -7.17 -15.74
C ASP A 167 -11.31 -7.82 -15.21
N ARG A 168 -11.25 -8.38 -13.99
CA ARG A 168 -12.40 -9.04 -13.36
C ARG A 168 -13.57 -8.09 -13.13
N ILE A 169 -13.33 -6.90 -12.59
CA ILE A 169 -14.44 -5.95 -12.35
C ILE A 169 -14.93 -5.31 -13.64
N ARG A 170 -14.09 -5.16 -14.68
CA ARG A 170 -14.53 -4.66 -15.99
C ARG A 170 -15.43 -5.67 -16.69
N GLU A 171 -15.13 -6.96 -16.56
CA GLU A 171 -15.96 -8.05 -17.06
C GLU A 171 -17.28 -8.17 -16.27
N GLU A 172 -17.20 -8.21 -14.94
CA GLU A 172 -18.35 -8.52 -14.10
C GLU A 172 -19.25 -7.31 -13.80
N LEU A 173 -18.67 -6.10 -13.74
CA LEU A 173 -19.35 -4.87 -13.30
C LEU A 173 -19.06 -3.69 -14.26
N PRO A 174 -19.32 -3.80 -15.57
CA PRO A 174 -18.94 -2.77 -16.55
C PRO A 174 -19.55 -1.40 -16.26
N GLU A 175 -20.83 -1.33 -15.88
CA GLU A 175 -21.50 -0.06 -15.54
C GLU A 175 -20.89 0.63 -14.32
N PHE A 176 -20.47 -0.16 -13.32
CA PHE A 176 -19.79 0.34 -12.14
C PHE A 176 -18.45 0.97 -12.51
N VAL A 177 -17.67 0.30 -13.38
CA VAL A 177 -16.39 0.80 -13.87
C VAL A 177 -16.57 2.08 -14.68
N ASP A 178 -17.50 2.10 -15.64
CA ASP A 178 -17.74 3.28 -16.49
C ASP A 178 -18.16 4.48 -15.66
N THR A 179 -19.05 4.29 -14.68
CA THR A 179 -19.49 5.35 -13.76
C THR A 179 -18.32 5.88 -12.91
N LEU A 180 -17.45 4.99 -12.43
CA LEU A 180 -16.28 5.37 -11.64
C LEU A 180 -15.21 6.10 -12.46
N ILE A 181 -15.04 5.74 -13.74
CA ILE A 181 -14.16 6.46 -14.67
C ILE A 181 -14.70 7.87 -14.92
N GLU A 182 -16.00 7.99 -15.19
CA GLU A 182 -16.64 9.30 -15.46
C GLU A 182 -16.62 10.21 -14.23
N LYS A 183 -17.04 9.68 -13.07
CA LYS A 183 -17.28 10.51 -11.88
C LYS A 183 -16.07 10.61 -10.97
N GLY A 184 -15.15 9.66 -10.98
CA GLY A 184 -14.17 9.50 -9.90
C GLY A 184 -14.82 9.26 -8.54
N ILE A 185 -14.08 9.54 -7.46
CA ILE A 185 -14.52 9.31 -6.07
C ILE A 185 -14.18 10.48 -5.14
N ILE A 186 -14.92 10.59 -4.04
CA ILE A 186 -14.57 11.42 -2.88
C ILE A 186 -14.28 10.49 -1.69
N GLY A 187 -13.01 10.35 -1.34
CA GLY A 187 -12.59 9.74 -0.08
C GLY A 187 -12.74 10.74 1.07
N ARG A 188 -13.24 10.29 2.22
CA ARG A 188 -13.42 11.12 3.42
C ARG A 188 -12.70 10.51 4.60
N GLN A 189 -11.97 11.34 5.33
CA GLN A 189 -11.25 10.91 6.53
C GLN A 189 -11.59 11.83 7.70
N TYR A 190 -11.93 11.22 8.84
CA TYR A 190 -12.26 11.93 10.07
C TYR A 190 -11.03 12.08 10.96
N TYR A 191 -10.74 13.31 11.36
CA TYR A 191 -9.69 13.64 12.31
C TYR A 191 -10.29 14.47 13.46
N PRO A 192 -10.38 13.93 14.68
CA PRO A 192 -10.95 14.65 15.81
C PRO A 192 -10.07 15.85 16.19
N ALA A 193 -10.65 16.79 16.92
CA ALA A 193 -9.87 17.83 17.59
C ALA A 193 -8.97 17.22 18.66
N LYS A 194 -7.79 17.80 18.87
CA LYS A 194 -6.80 17.24 19.81
C LYS A 194 -7.35 17.07 21.23
N GLU A 195 -8.12 18.03 21.70
CA GLU A 195 -8.71 18.02 23.05
C GLU A 195 -10.03 17.24 23.15
N ASP A 196 -10.52 16.67 22.04
CA ASP A 196 -11.75 15.86 22.05
C ASP A 196 -11.46 14.48 22.66
N PRO A 197 -12.30 13.96 23.57
CA PRO A 197 -12.16 12.59 24.08
C PRO A 197 -12.06 11.52 22.99
N GLU A 198 -12.66 11.74 21.81
CA GLU A 198 -12.54 10.84 20.66
C GLU A 198 -11.09 10.71 20.17
N SER A 199 -10.26 11.76 20.31
CA SER A 199 -8.84 11.71 19.92
C SER A 199 -8.04 10.69 20.72
N LEU A 200 -8.38 10.51 22.00
CA LEU A 200 -7.76 9.53 22.89
C LEU A 200 -8.16 8.10 22.52
N THR A 201 -9.39 7.91 22.03
CA THR A 201 -9.89 6.58 21.61
C THR A 201 -9.42 6.17 20.23
N ILE A 202 -9.34 7.13 19.29
CA ILE A 202 -8.95 6.90 17.90
C ILE A 202 -7.41 6.88 17.76
N GLY A 203 -6.69 7.51 18.70
CA GLY A 203 -5.22 7.52 18.72
C GLY A 203 -4.59 8.55 17.78
N TRP A 204 -5.39 9.37 17.11
CA TRP A 204 -4.92 10.46 16.24
C TRP A 204 -5.82 11.69 16.25
N ASN A 205 -5.29 12.82 15.78
CA ASN A 205 -6.01 14.09 15.61
C ASN A 205 -5.44 14.89 14.42
N TRP A 206 -6.15 15.93 14.00
CA TRP A 206 -5.74 16.73 12.83
C TRP A 206 -4.46 17.53 13.06
N GLN A 207 -4.18 17.97 14.30
CA GLN A 207 -2.97 18.74 14.62
C GLN A 207 -1.73 17.89 14.47
N ASP A 208 -1.75 16.67 15.00
CA ASP A 208 -0.62 15.77 14.91
C ASP A 208 -0.44 15.22 13.48
N SER A 209 -1.53 15.14 12.68
CA SER A 209 -1.49 14.62 11.30
C SER A 209 -1.07 15.67 10.26
N TYR A 210 -1.46 16.94 10.43
CA TYR A 210 -1.29 18.00 9.42
C TYR A 210 -0.75 19.32 9.97
N GLY A 211 -0.60 19.45 11.29
CA GLY A 211 -0.22 20.70 11.96
C GLY A 211 1.27 20.96 12.04
N PHE A 212 2.09 20.35 11.18
CA PHE A 212 3.56 20.46 11.26
C PHE A 212 4.13 21.86 10.99
N THR A 213 3.32 22.78 10.46
CA THR A 213 3.67 24.20 10.27
C THR A 213 3.11 25.11 11.37
N ILE A 214 2.38 24.57 12.34
CA ILE A 214 1.79 25.31 13.46
C ILE A 214 2.89 25.75 14.43
N SER A 215 2.81 26.99 14.87
CA SER A 215 3.74 27.60 15.83
C SER A 215 3.03 27.86 17.17
N GLN A 216 3.81 27.90 18.24
CA GLN A 216 3.30 28.28 19.55
C GLN A 216 2.74 29.71 19.49
N GLY A 217 1.51 29.90 19.98
CA GLY A 217 0.82 31.19 19.95
C GLY A 217 -0.10 31.41 18.74
N ASP A 218 -0.10 30.50 17.75
CA ASP A 218 -1.07 30.59 16.65
C ASP A 218 -2.51 30.54 17.17
N SER A 219 -3.34 31.45 16.66
CA SER A 219 -4.79 31.41 16.87
C SER A 219 -5.40 30.15 16.25
N LEU A 220 -6.60 29.73 16.68
CA LEU A 220 -7.27 28.58 16.08
C LEU A 220 -7.51 28.79 14.57
N ALA A 221 -7.86 30.00 14.14
CA ALA A 221 -8.03 30.31 12.73
C ALA A 221 -6.72 30.11 11.95
N THR A 222 -5.61 30.66 12.44
CA THR A 222 -4.29 30.50 11.83
C THR A 222 -3.85 29.03 11.77
N LYS A 223 -4.16 28.23 12.80
CA LYS A 223 -3.89 26.78 12.79
C LYS A 223 -4.66 26.06 11.69
N ARG A 224 -5.94 26.41 11.50
CA ARG A 224 -6.79 25.83 10.45
C ARG A 224 -6.29 26.20 9.06
N ASP A 225 -5.96 27.48 8.83
CA ASP A 225 -5.41 27.95 7.55
C ASP A 225 -4.11 27.24 7.18
N LYS A 226 -3.22 27.04 8.16
CA LYS A 226 -1.96 26.30 7.97
C LYS A 226 -2.19 24.84 7.59
N VAL A 227 -3.16 24.17 8.24
CA VAL A 227 -3.54 22.80 7.91
C VAL A 227 -4.16 22.72 6.51
N GLU A 228 -5.04 23.64 6.15
CA GLU A 228 -5.62 23.74 4.81
C GLU A 228 -4.54 23.89 3.74
N GLN A 229 -3.54 24.74 3.98
CA GLN A 229 -2.42 24.91 3.06
C GLN A 229 -1.59 23.62 2.92
N VAL A 230 -1.39 22.87 4.02
CA VAL A 230 -0.74 21.56 3.99
C VAL A 230 -1.53 20.57 3.14
N LEU A 231 -2.85 20.45 3.36
CA LEU A 231 -3.72 19.56 2.60
C LEU A 231 -3.72 19.89 1.11
N LYS A 232 -3.79 21.18 0.76
CA LYS A 232 -3.77 21.64 -0.62
C LYS A 232 -2.43 21.38 -1.31
N THR A 233 -1.33 21.69 -0.63
CA THR A 233 0.03 21.62 -1.21
C THR A 233 0.52 20.18 -1.35
N HIS A 234 0.27 19.34 -0.34
CA HIS A 234 0.85 18.00 -0.30
C HIS A 234 -0.11 16.91 -0.73
N LEU A 235 -1.43 17.08 -0.57
CA LEU A 235 -2.40 16.01 -0.77
C LEU A 235 -3.45 16.30 -1.84
N GLN A 236 -3.49 17.53 -2.36
CA GLN A 236 -4.54 18.02 -3.26
C GLN A 236 -5.93 17.75 -2.68
N ALA A 237 -6.07 18.00 -1.37
CA ALA A 237 -7.25 17.68 -0.58
C ALA A 237 -7.93 18.94 -0.03
N ASP A 238 -9.24 18.86 0.14
CA ASP A 238 -10.04 19.91 0.76
C ASP A 238 -10.23 19.64 2.26
N ALA A 239 -10.31 20.71 3.05
CA ALA A 239 -10.69 20.66 4.45
C ALA A 239 -12.18 20.97 4.62
N GLU A 240 -12.84 20.23 5.49
CA GLU A 240 -14.20 20.55 5.94
C GLU A 240 -14.25 20.48 7.48
N TRP A 241 -14.17 21.64 8.11
CA TRP A 241 -14.20 21.78 9.57
C TRP A 241 -15.61 21.60 10.11
N GLN A 242 -15.72 20.70 11.10
CA GLN A 242 -16.99 20.36 11.73
C GLN A 242 -17.30 21.26 12.93
N PRO A 243 -18.59 21.39 13.34
CA PRO A 243 -18.98 22.19 14.50
C PRO A 243 -18.31 21.77 15.82
N ASN A 244 -17.99 20.49 15.99
CA ASN A 244 -17.26 19.96 17.15
C ASN A 244 -15.74 20.21 17.08
N GLY A 245 -15.25 20.89 16.05
CA GLY A 245 -13.83 21.19 15.86
C GLY A 245 -13.02 20.08 15.18
N ALA A 246 -13.65 18.96 14.82
CA ALA A 246 -13.04 17.93 13.98
C ALA A 246 -12.81 18.43 12.55
N LEU A 247 -11.93 17.73 11.84
CA LEU A 247 -11.60 17.96 10.44
C LEU A 247 -12.03 16.75 9.63
N HIS A 248 -12.82 16.98 8.58
CA HIS A 248 -12.93 16.04 7.48
C HIS A 248 -11.93 16.42 6.39
N VAL A 249 -11.08 15.48 6.02
CA VAL A 249 -10.21 15.62 4.83
C VAL A 249 -10.91 14.96 3.65
N LEU A 250 -11.18 15.73 2.60
CA LEU A 250 -11.86 15.27 1.40
C LEU A 250 -10.85 15.14 0.26
N GLN A 251 -10.71 13.93 -0.28
CA GLN A 251 -9.79 13.65 -1.38
C GLN A 251 -10.59 13.27 -2.62
N ARG A 252 -10.54 14.13 -3.63
CA ARG A 252 -11.20 13.92 -4.93
C ARG A 252 -10.19 13.28 -5.86
N LEU A 253 -10.37 11.99 -6.13
CA LEU A 253 -9.41 11.19 -6.87
C LEU A 253 -10.08 10.45 -8.02
N PRO A 254 -9.36 10.20 -9.13
CA PRO A 254 -9.77 9.18 -10.08
C PRO A 254 -9.90 7.83 -9.36
N ALA A 255 -10.97 7.09 -9.67
CA ALA A 255 -11.12 5.72 -9.18
C ALA A 255 -10.16 4.77 -9.90
N PHE A 256 -9.96 5.01 -11.19
CA PHE A 256 -9.07 4.28 -12.07
C PHE A 256 -8.01 5.21 -12.63
N ARG A 257 -6.81 4.66 -12.84
CA ARG A 257 -5.67 5.39 -13.39
C ARG A 257 -4.99 4.55 -14.45
N ARG A 258 -4.39 5.20 -15.45
CA ARG A 258 -3.60 4.54 -16.48
C ARG A 258 -2.12 4.66 -16.16
N ILE A 259 -1.38 3.56 -16.18
CA ILE A 259 0.08 3.57 -16.02
C ILE A 259 0.69 4.06 -17.34
N GLU A 260 1.55 5.08 -17.27
CA GLU A 260 2.12 5.75 -18.45
C GLU A 260 2.94 4.77 -19.33
N SER A 261 3.79 3.94 -18.72
CA SER A 261 4.71 3.05 -19.43
C SER A 261 4.01 1.85 -20.09
N THR A 262 3.03 1.24 -19.41
CA THR A 262 2.36 0.00 -19.86
C THR A 262 1.02 0.25 -20.54
N GLY A 263 0.40 1.42 -20.30
CA GLY A 263 -0.96 1.71 -20.74
C GLY A 263 -2.05 0.96 -19.98
N GLN A 264 -1.70 0.11 -19.02
CA GLN A 264 -2.65 -0.64 -18.19
C GLN A 264 -3.51 0.31 -17.36
N ILE A 265 -4.79 -0.01 -17.22
CA ILE A 265 -5.72 0.71 -16.36
C ILE A 265 -5.87 -0.10 -15.07
N VAL A 266 -5.72 0.57 -13.92
CA VAL A 266 -5.76 -0.08 -12.61
C VAL A 266 -6.60 0.71 -11.61
N PRO A 267 -7.34 0.04 -10.71
CA PRO A 267 -7.89 0.70 -9.52
C PRO A 267 -6.74 1.07 -8.57
N PHE A 268 -6.54 2.37 -8.37
CA PHE A 268 -5.66 2.90 -7.32
C PHE A 268 -6.49 3.82 -6.42
N ASN A 269 -7.14 3.22 -5.45
CA ASN A 269 -8.07 3.89 -4.54
C ASN A 269 -8.25 3.10 -3.24
N GLY A 270 -8.97 3.68 -2.27
CA GLY A 270 -9.30 3.02 -1.00
C GLY A 270 -10.71 2.42 -0.91
N LEU A 271 -11.45 2.26 -2.02
CA LEU A 271 -12.88 1.90 -2.00
C LEU A 271 -13.15 0.62 -1.21
N GLY A 272 -12.49 -0.48 -1.59
CA GLY A 272 -12.67 -1.79 -0.94
C GLY A 272 -12.34 -1.72 0.55
N GLY A 273 -11.18 -1.15 0.90
CA GLY A 273 -10.75 -1.07 2.29
C GLY A 273 -11.61 -0.19 3.19
N VAL A 274 -12.12 0.94 2.68
CA VAL A 274 -13.05 1.81 3.41
C VAL A 274 -14.37 1.08 3.63
N TYR A 275 -14.96 0.53 2.57
CA TYR A 275 -16.24 -0.15 2.66
C TYR A 275 -16.19 -1.39 3.58
N GLY A 276 -15.17 -2.23 3.41
CA GLY A 276 -14.98 -3.43 4.24
C GLY A 276 -14.87 -3.09 5.72
N ARG A 277 -14.12 -2.03 6.07
CA ARG A 277 -14.04 -1.54 7.45
C ARG A 277 -15.40 -1.03 7.94
N GLN A 278 -16.13 -0.23 7.16
CA GLN A 278 -17.45 0.24 7.54
C GLN A 278 -18.43 -0.92 7.79
N ARG A 279 -18.42 -1.92 6.91
CA ARG A 279 -19.26 -3.12 7.00
C ARG A 279 -19.01 -3.85 8.31
N ASP A 280 -17.75 -4.19 8.59
CA ASP A 280 -17.39 -4.97 9.78
C ASP A 280 -17.62 -4.20 11.08
N ARG A 281 -17.50 -2.87 11.04
CA ARG A 281 -17.79 -1.99 12.19
C ARG A 281 -19.27 -1.59 12.31
N LYS A 282 -20.14 -2.05 11.41
CA LYS A 282 -21.58 -1.70 11.34
C LYS A 282 -21.84 -0.19 11.20
N ALA A 283 -20.95 0.51 10.48
CA ALA A 283 -20.96 1.96 10.27
C ALA A 283 -21.49 2.36 8.88
N LEU A 284 -22.47 1.62 8.35
CA LEU A 284 -22.95 1.78 6.97
C LEU A 284 -24.01 2.89 6.77
N ALA A 285 -24.41 3.59 7.83
CA ALA A 285 -25.43 4.64 7.79
C ALA A 285 -25.05 5.80 8.73
N PRO A 286 -25.55 7.03 8.48
CA PRO A 286 -25.40 8.15 9.40
C PRO A 286 -25.75 7.76 10.85
N PRO A 287 -24.95 8.17 11.86
CA PRO A 287 -23.79 9.08 11.78
C PRO A 287 -22.45 8.38 11.48
N TRP A 288 -22.47 7.21 10.86
CA TRP A 288 -21.28 6.42 10.48
C TRP A 288 -20.39 6.06 11.67
N LYS A 289 -21.01 5.96 12.85
CA LYS A 289 -20.34 5.56 14.09
C LYS A 289 -20.34 4.04 14.20
N GLY A 290 -19.15 3.46 14.28
CA GLY A 290 -18.96 2.03 14.41
C GLY A 290 -19.20 1.52 15.83
N VAL A 291 -19.32 0.20 15.95
CA VAL A 291 -19.39 -0.48 17.26
C VAL A 291 -18.11 -0.34 18.09
N ASP A 292 -17.02 0.08 17.45
CA ASP A 292 -15.75 0.45 18.08
C ASP A 292 -15.75 1.90 18.62
N GLY A 293 -16.85 2.64 18.41
CA GLY A 293 -16.98 4.04 18.80
C GLY A 293 -16.34 5.04 17.82
N GLY A 294 -15.62 4.57 16.80
CA GLY A 294 -14.99 5.42 15.78
C GLY A 294 -15.95 5.88 14.70
N ILE A 295 -15.59 6.97 14.00
CA ILE A 295 -16.32 7.48 12.83
C ILE A 295 -15.67 6.91 11.56
N HIS A 296 -16.45 6.20 10.75
CA HIS A 296 -16.00 5.56 9.52
C HIS A 296 -16.77 6.13 8.32
N LEU A 297 -16.33 7.28 7.81
CA LEU A 297 -17.00 7.99 6.72
C LEU A 297 -16.94 7.19 5.39
N PRO A 298 -18.00 7.22 4.56
CA PRO A 298 -18.03 6.49 3.30
C PRO A 298 -17.26 7.23 2.21
N THR A 299 -16.73 6.43 1.28
CA THR A 299 -16.35 6.93 -0.05
C THR A 299 -17.62 7.05 -0.91
N THR A 300 -17.75 8.16 -1.63
CA THR A 300 -18.86 8.40 -2.58
C THR A 300 -18.32 8.52 -3.99
N TYR A 301 -19.20 8.57 -4.99
CA TYR A 301 -18.82 9.07 -6.31
C TYR A 301 -18.34 10.53 -6.22
N GLY A 302 -17.62 11.00 -7.24
CA GLY A 302 -17.05 12.36 -7.29
C GLY A 302 -18.08 13.48 -7.25
N ASP A 303 -19.32 13.20 -7.62
CA ASP A 303 -20.47 14.11 -7.51
C ASP A 303 -21.12 14.12 -6.11
N GLY A 304 -20.65 13.26 -5.20
CA GLY A 304 -21.17 13.10 -3.85
C GLY A 304 -22.29 12.05 -3.70
N SER A 305 -22.78 11.47 -4.80
CA SER A 305 -23.80 10.42 -4.74
C SER A 305 -23.25 9.12 -4.15
N GLU A 306 -24.10 8.36 -3.45
CA GLU A 306 -23.71 7.10 -2.83
C GLU A 306 -23.35 6.04 -3.88
N ILE A 307 -22.31 5.25 -3.59
CA ILE A 307 -21.96 4.10 -4.40
C ILE A 307 -22.85 2.91 -3.97
N PRO A 308 -23.57 2.25 -4.90
CA PRO A 308 -24.38 1.08 -4.57
C PRO A 308 -23.58 0.00 -3.85
N ARG A 309 -24.11 -0.48 -2.72
CA ARG A 309 -23.41 -1.44 -1.86
C ARG A 309 -23.15 -2.78 -2.54
N GLU A 310 -24.03 -3.20 -3.46
CA GLU A 310 -23.86 -4.45 -4.20
C GLU A 310 -22.56 -4.47 -5.02
N TYR A 311 -22.17 -3.33 -5.61
CA TYR A 311 -20.88 -3.20 -6.30
C TYR A 311 -19.70 -3.30 -5.33
N LEU A 312 -19.81 -2.69 -4.16
CA LEU A 312 -18.76 -2.73 -3.15
C LEU A 312 -18.61 -4.11 -2.51
N GLU A 313 -19.71 -4.83 -2.27
CA GLU A 313 -19.68 -6.22 -1.81
C GLU A 313 -19.06 -7.13 -2.86
N ARG A 314 -19.45 -7.00 -4.13
CA ARG A 314 -18.86 -7.82 -5.20
C ARG A 314 -17.38 -7.50 -5.40
N LEU A 315 -16.97 -6.23 -5.30
CA LEU A 315 -15.56 -5.83 -5.31
C LEU A 315 -14.76 -6.57 -4.22
N LEU A 316 -15.27 -6.60 -2.99
CA LEU A 316 -14.62 -7.32 -1.89
C LEU A 316 -14.52 -8.83 -2.14
N GLN A 317 -15.58 -9.44 -2.69
CA GLN A 317 -15.58 -10.85 -3.04
C GLN A 317 -14.53 -11.17 -4.11
N ILE A 318 -14.48 -10.38 -5.19
CA ILE A 318 -13.45 -10.54 -6.24
C ILE A 318 -12.06 -10.38 -5.63
N SER A 319 -11.86 -9.40 -4.74
CA SER A 319 -10.57 -9.22 -4.06
C SER A 319 -10.17 -10.43 -3.21
N ASP A 320 -11.09 -11.03 -2.46
CA ASP A 320 -10.82 -12.24 -1.69
C ASP A 320 -10.59 -13.47 -2.62
N GLU A 321 -11.24 -13.55 -3.80
CA GLU A 321 -11.08 -14.64 -4.79
C GLU A 321 -9.71 -14.63 -5.50
N ILE A 322 -9.20 -13.45 -5.86
CA ILE A 322 -7.92 -13.29 -6.57
C ILE A 322 -6.75 -12.98 -5.62
N GLY A 323 -7.03 -12.88 -4.33
CA GLY A 323 -6.03 -12.69 -3.30
C GLY A 323 -5.04 -13.84 -3.22
N PHE A 324 -3.77 -13.51 -3.05
CA PHE A 324 -2.67 -14.45 -2.86
C PHE A 324 -2.05 -14.30 -1.47
N LEU A 325 -1.91 -15.38 -0.71
CA LEU A 325 -1.25 -15.35 0.61
C LEU A 325 0.25 -15.60 0.48
N VAL A 326 1.07 -14.58 0.72
CA VAL A 326 2.54 -14.73 0.65
C VAL A 326 3.01 -15.76 1.68
N PRO A 327 3.65 -16.88 1.26
CA PRO A 327 4.13 -17.92 2.15
C PRO A 327 5.48 -17.52 2.76
N TRP A 328 5.44 -16.58 3.72
CA TRP A 328 6.63 -16.01 4.35
C TRP A 328 7.54 -17.05 5.01
N GLU A 329 8.84 -16.91 4.76
CA GLU A 329 9.91 -17.45 5.59
C GLU A 329 10.58 -16.30 6.37
N GLU A 330 11.26 -16.61 7.47
CA GLU A 330 12.10 -15.61 8.16
C GLU A 330 13.26 -15.20 7.24
N GLY A 331 13.48 -13.89 7.08
CA GLY A 331 14.52 -13.39 6.18
C GLY A 331 13.98 -12.94 4.81
N ASP A 332 12.78 -13.34 4.43
CA ASP A 332 12.18 -12.98 3.14
C ASP A 332 11.94 -11.47 3.04
N VAL A 333 12.17 -10.93 1.83
CA VAL A 333 11.82 -9.54 1.48
C VAL A 333 10.93 -9.54 0.25
N ALA A 334 9.75 -8.93 0.33
CA ALA A 334 8.93 -8.64 -0.85
C ALA A 334 9.17 -7.18 -1.30
N LEU A 335 9.52 -7.00 -2.56
CA LEU A 335 9.55 -5.72 -3.27
C LEU A 335 8.26 -5.60 -4.08
N VAL A 336 7.45 -4.60 -3.77
CA VAL A 336 6.08 -4.44 -4.29
C VAL A 336 5.95 -3.13 -5.05
N ASP A 337 5.44 -3.21 -6.28
CA ASP A 337 4.99 -2.08 -7.07
C ASP A 337 3.61 -1.63 -6.58
N ASN A 338 3.57 -0.51 -5.87
CA ASN A 338 2.34 0.01 -5.31
C ASN A 338 1.35 0.45 -6.40
N TYR A 339 1.81 0.71 -7.64
CA TYR A 339 0.94 1.07 -8.76
C TYR A 339 0.02 -0.10 -9.16
N THR A 340 0.54 -1.32 -9.13
CA THR A 340 -0.12 -2.52 -9.66
C THR A 340 -0.52 -3.53 -8.58
N VAL A 341 -0.18 -3.29 -7.31
CA VAL A 341 -0.42 -4.26 -6.23
C VAL A 341 -1.13 -3.64 -5.04
N GLN A 342 -2.21 -4.29 -4.62
CA GLN A 342 -2.80 -4.09 -3.31
C GLN A 342 -2.30 -5.15 -2.34
N HIS A 343 -2.20 -4.76 -1.08
CA HIS A 343 -1.85 -5.65 0.00
C HIS A 343 -2.85 -5.55 1.15
N ALA A 344 -2.88 -6.59 1.98
CA ALA A 344 -3.80 -6.73 3.10
C ALA A 344 -3.04 -7.24 4.33
N ARG A 345 -3.77 -7.53 5.41
CA ARG A 345 -3.23 -8.20 6.58
C ARG A 345 -4.22 -9.24 7.09
N SER A 346 -3.78 -10.49 7.13
CA SER A 346 -4.52 -11.58 7.77
C SER A 346 -4.32 -11.56 9.28
N PRO A 347 -5.32 -11.96 10.09
CA PRO A 347 -5.14 -12.21 11.51
C PRO A 347 -4.04 -13.25 11.79
N TRP A 348 -3.46 -13.22 13.00
CA TRP A 348 -2.40 -14.17 13.39
C TRP A 348 -2.39 -14.53 14.87
N VAL A 349 -1.65 -15.60 15.17
CA VAL A 349 -1.35 -16.08 16.53
C VAL A 349 0.16 -16.15 16.72
N GLY A 350 0.63 -15.74 17.90
CA GLY A 350 2.05 -15.71 18.25
C GLY A 350 2.73 -14.39 17.91
N GLU A 351 4.06 -14.37 18.06
CA GLU A 351 4.87 -13.20 17.78
C GLU A 351 5.09 -13.02 16.28
N ARG A 352 4.89 -11.80 15.79
CA ARG A 352 5.06 -11.42 14.39
C ARG A 352 5.86 -10.13 14.32
N SER A 353 6.85 -10.09 13.43
CA SER A 353 7.55 -8.84 13.10
C SER A 353 7.66 -8.70 11.60
N LEU A 354 7.02 -7.66 11.06
CA LEU A 354 7.10 -7.28 9.65
C LEU A 354 7.58 -5.82 9.59
N LEU A 355 8.73 -5.60 8.98
CA LEU A 355 9.26 -4.26 8.76
C LEU A 355 8.89 -3.77 7.36
N VAL A 356 8.77 -2.46 7.21
CA VAL A 356 8.41 -1.81 5.96
C VAL A 356 9.41 -0.71 5.61
N SER A 357 9.66 -0.54 4.30
CA SER A 357 10.33 0.64 3.75
C SER A 357 9.56 1.17 2.55
N LEU A 358 9.36 2.48 2.49
CA LEU A 358 8.54 3.14 1.48
C LEU A 358 9.42 4.07 0.64
N TRP A 359 9.25 4.01 -0.68
CA TRP A 359 10.04 4.78 -1.62
C TRP A 359 9.17 5.42 -2.70
N ASP A 360 9.60 6.58 -3.19
CA ASP A 360 8.97 7.22 -4.33
C ASP A 360 9.15 6.36 -5.60
N GLY A 361 8.17 6.47 -6.49
CA GLY A 361 7.96 5.49 -7.56
C GLY A 361 8.91 5.56 -8.75
N HIS A 362 8.81 4.52 -9.57
CA HIS A 362 9.44 4.39 -10.89
C HIS A 362 8.48 4.67 -12.06
N GLU A 363 7.19 4.81 -11.77
CA GLU A 363 6.10 5.00 -12.75
C GLU A 363 5.39 6.33 -12.61
N LYS A 364 4.47 6.60 -13.55
CA LYS A 364 3.52 7.72 -13.48
C LYS A 364 2.12 7.28 -13.86
N PHE A 365 1.14 7.82 -13.14
CA PHE A 365 -0.25 7.72 -13.55
C PHE A 365 -0.64 8.87 -14.49
N VAL A 366 -1.35 8.53 -15.56
CA VAL A 366 -2.04 9.45 -16.44
C VAL A 366 -3.54 9.20 -16.40
N SER A 367 -4.31 10.13 -16.97
CA SER A 367 -5.76 10.00 -17.06
C SER A 367 -6.14 8.81 -17.95
N VAL A 368 -7.23 8.13 -17.61
CA VAL A 368 -7.78 7.00 -18.36
C VAL A 368 -8.34 7.47 -19.70
#